data_AF-A0AAV5X3N5-F1
#
_entry.id   AF-A0AAV5X3N5-F1
#
_cell.length_a   1.000
_cell.length_b   1.000
_cell.length_c   1.000
_cell.angle_alpha   90.00
_cell.angle_beta   90.00
_cell.angle_gamma   90.00
#
_symmetry.space_group_name_H-M   'P 1'
#
loop_
_entity.id
_entity.type
_entity.pdbx_description
1 polymer ?
#
loop_
_entity_poly.entity_id
_entity_poly.type
_entity_poly.pdbx_seq_one_letter_code
_entity_poly.pdbx_strand_id
1 'polypeptide(L)'
;MLDLTFLLGGREITTHDLESPVVDGSERIMLLAVRNHMRRRLGNFSCLRHGQRPRVVVVGPSADRLTFSVEGCCRELVEDAREVLEVARPSGLPLAS
;
A
#
# COMPACT_ATOMS: atom_id res chain seq x y z
N MET A 1 -10.60 8.04 -1.02
CA MET A 1 -9.23 8.26 -1.57
C MET A 1 -8.23 7.85 -0.50
N LEU A 2 -7.40 6.86 -0.79
CA LEU A 2 -6.41 6.29 0.12
C LEU A 2 -5.09 7.05 -0.03
N ASP A 3 -4.42 7.36 1.09
CA ASP A 3 -3.06 7.87 1.10
C ASP A 3 -2.08 6.68 1.02
N LEU A 4 -1.39 6.55 -0.11
CA LEU A 4 -0.55 5.41 -0.45
C LEU A 4 0.77 5.90 -1.05
N THR A 5 1.88 5.53 -0.42
CA THR A 5 3.24 5.83 -0.88
C THR A 5 3.97 4.54 -1.23
N PHE A 6 4.73 4.54 -2.33
CA PHE A 6 5.63 3.44 -2.69
C PHE A 6 7.08 3.89 -2.53
N LEU A 7 7.91 3.06 -1.90
CA LEU A 7 9.36 3.22 -1.80
C LEU A 7 10.03 2.00 -2.43
N LEU A 8 10.53 2.13 -3.66
CA LEU A 8 11.26 1.06 -4.37
C LEU A 8 12.75 1.38 -4.43
N GLY A 9 13.59 0.47 -3.93
CA GLY A 9 15.04 0.62 -4.00
C GLY A 9 15.56 1.92 -3.36
N GLY A 10 14.86 2.42 -2.34
CA GLY A 10 15.17 3.69 -1.67
C GLY A 10 14.66 4.94 -2.39
N ARG A 11 13.90 4.81 -3.47
CA ARG A 11 13.29 5.93 -4.21
C ARG A 11 11.78 5.95 -3.96
N GLU A 12 11.24 7.13 -3.71
CA GLU A 12 9.79 7.33 -3.68
C GLU A 12 9.23 7.28 -5.09
N ILE A 13 8.20 6.44 -5.27
CA ILE A 13 7.44 6.29 -6.50
C ILE A 13 6.07 6.89 -6.23
N THR A 14 5.80 8.03 -6.83
CA THR A 14 4.48 8.68 -6.75
C THR A 14 3.50 8.02 -7.72
N THR A 15 2.22 8.31 -7.58
CA THR A 15 1.21 7.85 -8.54
C THR A 15 1.43 8.37 -9.95
N HIS A 16 2.09 9.53 -10.10
CA HIS A 16 2.46 10.10 -11.39
C HIS A 16 3.65 9.33 -12.01
N ASP A 17 4.59 8.85 -11.18
CA ASP A 17 5.72 8.03 -11.65
C ASP A 17 5.25 6.68 -12.20
N LEU A 18 4.15 6.14 -11.67
CA LEU A 18 3.47 4.96 -12.21
C LEU A 18 2.83 5.21 -13.59
N GLU A 19 2.78 6.44 -14.09
CA GLU A 19 2.27 6.79 -15.42
C GLU A 19 3.41 7.19 -16.38
N SER A 20 4.65 7.21 -15.89
CA SER A 20 5.86 7.63 -16.59
C SER A 20 6.75 6.42 -16.95
N PRO A 21 7.56 6.48 -18.02
CA PRO A 21 8.50 5.41 -18.41
C PRO A 21 9.69 5.20 -17.44
N VAL A 22 9.67 5.81 -16.25
CA VAL A 22 10.72 5.67 -15.23
C VAL A 22 10.69 4.30 -14.55
N VAL A 23 9.52 3.64 -14.55
CA VAL A 23 9.34 2.30 -13.98
C VAL A 23 9.20 1.30 -15.12
N ASP A 24 9.90 0.17 -15.02
CA ASP A 24 9.79 -0.92 -15.99
C ASP A 24 8.32 -1.37 -16.15
N GLY A 25 7.95 -1.79 -17.36
CA GLY A 25 6.57 -2.15 -17.68
C GLY A 25 6.00 -3.26 -16.79
N SER A 26 6.83 -4.23 -16.39
CA SER A 26 6.41 -5.34 -15.54
C SER A 26 6.23 -4.91 -14.07
N GLU A 27 7.18 -4.14 -13.53
CA GLU A 27 7.11 -3.57 -12.19
C GLU A 27 5.90 -2.64 -12.06
N ARG A 28 5.67 -1.80 -13.06
CA ARG A 28 4.51 -0.91 -13.14
C ARG A 28 3.21 -1.69 -12.99
N ILE A 29 3.04 -2.80 -13.69
CA ILE A 29 1.83 -3.64 -13.60
C ILE A 29 1.63 -4.16 -12.18
N MET A 30 2.69 -4.64 -11.53
CA MET A 30 2.63 -5.14 -10.14
C MET A 30 2.26 -4.02 -9.17
N LEU A 31 2.89 -2.85 -9.26
CA LEU A 31 2.59 -1.70 -8.39
C LEU A 31 1.16 -1.19 -8.60
N LEU A 32 0.65 -1.19 -9.84
CA LEU A 32 -0.74 -0.88 -10.13
C LEU A 32 -1.70 -1.90 -9.53
N ALA A 33 -1.37 -3.20 -9.57
CA ALA A 33 -2.16 -4.24 -8.95
C ALA A 33 -2.23 -4.05 -7.42
N VAL A 34 -1.10 -3.80 -6.77
CA VAL A 34 -1.01 -3.49 -5.33
C VAL A 34 -1.82 -2.24 -5.00
N ARG A 35 -1.63 -1.14 -5.73
CA ARG A 35 -2.40 0.11 -5.55
C ARG A 35 -3.89 -0.13 -5.64
N ASN A 36 -4.33 -0.83 -6.68
CA ASN A 36 -5.75 -1.09 -6.92
C ASN A 36 -6.32 -2.00 -5.83
N HIS A 37 -5.57 -3.00 -5.39
CA HIS A 37 -5.93 -3.86 -4.27
C HIS A 37 -6.15 -3.04 -2.98
N MET A 38 -5.16 -2.24 -2.60
CA MET A 38 -5.21 -1.38 -1.41
C MET A 38 -6.36 -0.38 -1.48
N ARG A 39 -6.56 0.28 -2.64
CA ARG A 39 -7.67 1.22 -2.83
C ARG A 39 -9.04 0.56 -2.72
N ARG A 40 -9.24 -0.66 -3.23
CA ARG A 40 -10.52 -1.38 -3.10
C ARG A 40 -10.83 -1.72 -1.65
N ARG A 41 -9.80 -2.04 -0.85
CA ARG A 41 -9.94 -2.45 0.54
C ARG A 41 -10.07 -1.27 1.50
N LEU A 42 -9.22 -0.27 1.36
CA LEU A 42 -9.10 0.84 2.31
C LEU A 42 -9.63 2.18 1.77
N GLY A 43 -10.12 2.23 0.53
CA GLY A 43 -10.48 3.49 -0.14
C GLY A 43 -11.55 4.32 0.58
N ASN A 44 -12.42 3.63 1.33
CA ASN A 44 -13.48 4.19 2.18
C ASN A 44 -13.25 3.92 3.67
N PHE A 45 -12.09 3.37 4.04
CA PHE A 45 -11.78 3.03 5.42
C PHE A 45 -11.35 4.28 6.19
N SER A 46 -11.90 4.42 7.40
CA SER A 46 -11.63 5.55 8.28
C SER A 46 -11.80 5.13 9.74
N CYS A 47 -11.03 5.75 10.62
CA CYS A 47 -11.15 5.52 12.05
C CYS A 47 -12.53 5.94 12.52
N LEU A 48 -13.26 5.03 13.18
CA LEU A 48 -14.59 5.31 13.71
C LEU A 48 -14.58 6.39 14.81
N ARG A 49 -13.45 6.55 15.51
CA ARG A 49 -13.31 7.47 16.64
C ARG A 49 -12.90 8.89 16.21
N HIS A 50 -11.98 8.99 15.26
CA HIS A 50 -11.36 10.28 14.88
C HIS A 50 -11.70 10.70 13.45
N GLY A 51 -12.32 9.84 12.64
CA GLY A 51 -12.68 10.12 11.24
C GLY A 51 -11.48 10.16 10.27
N GLN A 52 -10.26 9.95 10.77
CA GLN A 52 -9.04 10.02 9.95
C GLN A 52 -8.84 8.73 9.14
N ARG A 53 -8.29 8.87 7.93
CA ARG A 53 -7.96 7.75 7.06
C ARG A 53 -6.59 7.17 7.42
N PRO A 54 -6.37 5.87 7.21
CA PRO A 54 -5.04 5.30 7.34
C PRO A 54 -4.16 5.77 6.18
N ARG A 55 -2.86 5.86 6.45
CA ARG A 55 -1.81 6.01 5.44
C ARG A 55 -1.08 4.69 5.27
N VAL A 56 -0.84 4.28 4.04
CA VAL A 56 -0.15 3.02 3.72
C VAL A 56 1.17 3.35 3.04
N VAL A 57 2.25 2.79 3.58
CA VAL A 57 3.59 2.92 3.01
C VAL A 57 4.03 1.53 2.55
N VAL A 58 4.27 1.38 1.26
CA VAL A 58 4.71 0.12 0.65
C VAL A 58 6.18 0.24 0.30
N VAL A 59 7.01 -0.68 0.80
CA VAL A 59 8.48 -0.60 0.70
C VAL A 59 9.05 -1.93 0.20
N GLY A 60 10.02 -1.86 -0.71
CA GLY A 60 10.75 -3.04 -1.15
C GLY A 60 11.94 -2.71 -2.05
N PRO A 61 12.88 -3.65 -2.27
CA PRO A 61 13.94 -3.48 -3.26
C PRO A 61 13.41 -3.52 -4.70
N SER A 62 12.26 -4.16 -4.93
CA SER A 62 11.64 -4.37 -6.25
C SER A 62 10.13 -4.66 -6.10
N ALA A 63 9.37 -4.58 -7.20
CA ALA A 63 7.90 -4.72 -7.17
C ALA A 63 7.38 -6.12 -6.78
N ASP A 64 8.20 -7.16 -6.91
CA ASP A 64 7.93 -8.54 -6.47
C ASP A 64 8.26 -8.78 -4.99
N ARG A 65 9.00 -7.87 -4.35
CA ARG A 65 9.47 -7.98 -2.96
C ARG A 65 8.99 -6.82 -2.10
N LEU A 66 7.68 -6.62 -2.09
CA LEU A 66 7.06 -5.53 -1.34
C LEU A 66 6.62 -5.98 0.06
N THR A 67 6.80 -5.07 1.00
CA THR A 67 6.21 -5.09 2.34
C THR A 67 5.38 -3.84 2.51
N PHE A 68 4.45 -3.82 3.46
CA PHE A 68 3.65 -2.64 3.75
C PHE A 68 3.64 -2.31 5.23
N SER A 69 3.53 -1.02 5.53
CA SER A 69 3.29 -0.47 6.85
C SER A 69 2.07 0.41 6.81
N VAL A 70 1.33 0.43 7.92
CA VAL A 70 0.12 1.24 8.07
C VAL A 70 0.37 2.24 9.19
N GLU A 71 0.10 3.50 8.90
CA GLU A 71 0.14 4.61 9.84
C GLU A 71 -1.27 5.14 10.05
N GLY A 72 -1.55 5.67 11.23
CA GLY A 72 -2.89 6.11 11.59
C GLY A 72 -2.92 6.95 12.86
N CYS A 73 -4.08 7.55 13.10
CA CYS A 73 -4.34 8.40 14.26
C CYS A 73 -4.35 7.66 15.61
N CYS A 74 -4.60 6.35 15.59
CA CYS A 74 -4.64 5.51 16.78
C CYS A 74 -4.31 4.07 16.42
N ARG A 75 -3.97 3.26 17.43
CA ARG A 75 -3.59 1.86 17.25
C ARG A 75 -4.69 1.01 16.62
N GLU A 76 -5.93 1.20 17.07
CA GLU A 76 -7.12 0.50 16.56
C GLU A 76 -7.27 0.67 15.04
N LEU A 77 -7.17 1.90 14.53
CA LEU A 77 -7.19 2.16 13.07
C LEU A 77 -6.09 1.39 12.34
N VAL A 78 -4.89 1.34 12.91
CA VAL A 78 -3.73 0.66 12.29
C VAL A 78 -3.92 -0.85 12.29
N GLU A 79 -4.39 -1.42 13.39
CA GLU A 79 -4.67 -2.85 13.54
C GLU A 79 -5.78 -3.30 12.59
N ASP A 80 -6.92 -2.61 12.58
CA ASP A 80 -8.04 -2.94 11.71
C ASP A 80 -7.68 -2.83 10.22
N ALA A 81 -6.96 -1.77 9.85
CA ALA A 81 -6.54 -1.58 8.47
C ALA A 81 -5.53 -2.66 8.02
N ARG A 82 -4.63 -3.12 8.91
CA ARG A 82 -3.74 -4.25 8.62
C ARG A 82 -4.54 -5.54 8.41
N GLU A 83 -5.48 -5.84 9.30
CA GLU A 83 -6.31 -7.03 9.20
C GLU A 83 -7.08 -7.08 7.87
N VAL A 84 -7.68 -5.95 7.48
CA VAL A 84 -8.40 -5.82 6.19
C VAL A 84 -7.50 -6.14 4.99
N LEU A 85 -6.21 -5.81 5.05
CA LEU A 85 -5.23 -6.10 4.00
C LEU A 85 -4.73 -7.55 4.03
N GLU A 86 -4.58 -8.14 5.21
CA GLU A 86 -4.09 -9.52 5.38
C GLU A 86 -5.13 -10.57 4.99
N VAL A 87 -6.40 -10.37 5.34
CA VAL A 87 -7.53 -11.24 4.94
C VAL A 87 -7.72 -11.27 3.41
N ALA A 88 -7.06 -10.36 2.70
CA ALA A 88 -7.23 -10.10 1.29
C ALA A 88 -6.05 -10.50 0.40
N ARG A 89 -4.98 -11.09 0.96
CA ARG A 89 -3.67 -11.12 0.29
C ARG A 89 -3.77 -11.59 -1.16
N PRO A 90 -3.28 -10.79 -2.13
CA PRO A 90 -2.99 -11.34 -3.44
C PRO A 90 -1.90 -12.40 -3.25
N SER A 91 -2.17 -13.60 -3.75
CA SER A 91 -1.25 -14.75 -3.67
C SER A 91 0.15 -14.34 -4.13
N GLY A 92 1.13 -14.21 -3.22
CA GLY A 92 2.54 -13.99 -3.58
C GLY A 92 3.37 -12.99 -2.77
N LEU A 93 2.82 -12.18 -1.87
CA LEU A 93 3.63 -11.25 -1.06
C LEU A 93 4.10 -11.91 0.26
N PRO A 94 5.39 -11.84 0.66
CA PRO A 94 5.88 -12.39 1.93
C PRO A 94 5.40 -11.60 3.16
N LEU A 95 5.35 -12.25 4.34
CA LEU A 95 5.06 -11.59 5.61
C LEU A 95 6.30 -10.82 6.06
N ALA A 96 6.16 -9.53 6.38
CA ALA A 96 7.18 -8.85 7.17
C ALA A 96 7.16 -9.46 8.58
N SER A 97 8.25 -10.13 8.96
CA SER A 97 8.46 -10.68 10.31
C SER A 97 9.05 -9.62 11.23
#